data_AF-A0A2P8VT71-F1
#
_entry.id   AF-A0A2P8VT71-F1
#
_cell.length_a   1.000
_cell.length_b   1.000
_cell.length_c   1.000
_cell.angle_alpha   90.00
_cell.angle_beta   90.00
_cell.angle_gamma   90.00
#
_symmetry.space_group_name_H-M   'P 1'
#
loop_
_entity.id
_entity.type
_entity.pdbx_description
1 polymer ?
#
loop_
_entity_poly.entity_id
_entity_poly.type
_entity_poly.pdbx_seq_one_letter_code
_entity_poly.pdbx_strand_id
1 'polypeptide(L)'
;VKQVRNFTQQYMLTSGKSVIVLGEGRLVNLAAAEGHPSAVMDMSFANQALACEYLVKNKGSLEPGLHSIPEAVDKEIARLKLVAMGIEVDSLTPEQEIYINSWTVGT
;
A
#
# COMPACT_ATOMS: atom_id res chain seq x y z
N VAL A 1 32.79 -18.15 -0.75
CA VAL A 1 31.87 -17.22 -0.03
C VAL A 1 32.09 -17.37 1.46
N LYS A 2 32.05 -16.29 2.24
CA LYS A 2 32.15 -16.34 3.71
C LYS A 2 30.84 -15.87 4.32
N GLN A 3 30.22 -16.69 5.18
CA GLN A 3 29.10 -16.23 6.00
C GLN A 3 29.63 -15.30 7.09
N VAL A 4 29.11 -14.07 7.17
CA VAL A 4 29.52 -13.08 8.18
C VAL A 4 28.59 -13.16 9.39
N ARG A 5 27.28 -13.21 9.15
CA ARG A 5 26.19 -13.41 10.11
C ARG A 5 24.93 -13.86 9.37
N ASN A 6 23.82 -14.10 10.06
CA ASN A 6 22.55 -14.45 9.41
C ASN A 6 22.20 -13.43 8.30
N PHE A 7 21.80 -13.95 7.14
CA PHE A 7 21.44 -13.17 5.95
C PHE A 7 22.52 -12.23 5.40
N THR A 8 23.79 -12.40 5.78
CA THR A 8 24.91 -11.55 5.36
C THR A 8 26.10 -12.40 4.90
N GLN A 9 26.45 -12.30 3.62
CA GLN A 9 27.55 -13.04 3.00
C GLN A 9 28.60 -12.11 2.40
N GLN A 10 29.87 -12.47 2.55
CA GLN A 10 30.98 -11.80 1.91
C GLN A 10 31.50 -12.62 0.72
N TYR A 11 31.60 -11.95 -0.43
CA TYR A 11 32.17 -12.47 -1.66
C TYR A 11 33.51 -11.77 -1.91
N MET A 12 34.58 -12.55 -2.06
CA MET A 12 35.87 -12.04 -2.50
C MET A 12 35.88 -12.01 -4.02
N LEU A 13 36.22 -10.87 -4.60
CA LEU A 13 36.37 -10.69 -6.05
C LEU A 13 37.79 -11.03 -6.47
N THR A 14 37.98 -11.38 -7.74
CA THR A 14 39.30 -11.61 -8.34
C THR A 14 40.22 -10.39 -8.27
N SER A 15 39.64 -9.19 -8.15
CA SER A 15 40.37 -7.93 -7.95
C SER A 15 40.95 -7.75 -6.54
N GLY A 16 40.73 -8.69 -5.62
CA GLY A 16 41.12 -8.58 -4.21
C GLY A 16 40.16 -7.75 -3.35
N LYS A 17 39.18 -7.06 -3.95
CA LYS A 17 38.08 -6.39 -3.22
C LYS A 17 37.06 -7.41 -2.72
N SER A 18 36.20 -6.99 -1.80
CA SER A 18 35.08 -7.81 -1.33
C SER A 18 33.74 -7.09 -1.44
N VAL A 19 32.67 -7.86 -1.62
CA VAL A 19 31.28 -7.38 -1.65
C VAL A 19 30.48 -8.09 -0.57
N ILE A 20 29.63 -7.34 0.13
CA ILE A 20 28.65 -7.90 1.07
C ILE A 20 27.31 -8.02 0.36
N VAL A 21 26.78 -9.24 0.34
CA VAL A 21 25.47 -9.57 -0.19
C VAL A 21 24.52 -9.85 0.97
N LEU A 22 23.42 -9.12 1.00
CA LEU A 22 22.37 -9.27 2.00
C LEU A 22 21.21 -10.09 1.43
N GLY A 23 20.64 -10.98 2.25
CA GLY A 23 19.46 -11.77 1.89
C GLY A 23 19.64 -12.62 0.62
N GLU A 24 20.87 -12.92 0.21
CA GLU A 24 21.18 -13.61 -1.06
C GLU A 24 20.56 -12.93 -2.29
N GLY A 25 20.39 -11.61 -2.25
CA GLY A 25 19.73 -10.84 -3.33
C GLY A 25 18.20 -10.92 -3.33
N ARG A 26 17.58 -11.59 -2.34
CA ARG A 26 16.13 -11.53 -2.11
C ARG A 26 15.75 -10.17 -1.51
N LEU A 27 14.44 -9.93 -1.38
CA LEU A 27 13.88 -8.74 -0.75
C LEU A 27 14.40 -8.60 0.68
N VAL A 28 15.38 -7.72 0.88
CA VAL A 28 16.15 -7.64 2.12
C VAL A 28 15.28 -7.27 3.33
N ASN A 29 14.24 -6.46 3.13
CA ASN A 29 13.30 -6.09 4.18
C ASN A 29 12.49 -7.30 4.69
N LEU A 30 12.24 -8.31 3.84
CA LEU A 30 11.56 -9.54 4.24
C LEU A 30 12.54 -10.65 4.65
N ALA A 31 13.69 -10.72 3.97
CA ALA A 31 14.66 -11.79 4.15
C ALA A 31 15.58 -11.56 5.36
N ALA A 32 15.84 -10.30 5.71
CA ALA A 32 16.77 -9.92 6.78
C ALA A 32 16.15 -8.98 7.83
N ALA A 33 14.83 -8.73 7.73
CA ALA A 33 14.04 -7.96 8.70
C ALA A 33 12.58 -8.49 8.69
N GLU A 34 11.65 -7.71 9.23
CA GLU A 34 10.25 -8.12 9.45
C GLU A 34 9.27 -7.59 8.39
N GLY A 35 9.76 -7.01 7.30
CA GLY A 35 8.95 -6.42 6.25
C GLY A 35 8.37 -5.06 6.61
N HIS A 36 7.19 -4.76 6.08
CA HIS A 36 6.48 -3.53 6.40
C HIS A 36 5.78 -3.66 7.76
N PRO A 37 5.76 -2.59 8.58
CA PRO A 37 4.99 -2.58 9.82
C PRO A 37 3.51 -2.89 9.60
N SER A 38 2.86 -3.45 10.63
CA SER A 38 1.42 -3.75 10.60
C SER A 38 0.57 -2.54 10.23
N ALA A 39 0.94 -1.35 10.69
CA ALA A 39 0.25 -0.09 10.39
C ALA A 39 0.31 0.33 8.90
N VAL A 40 1.17 -0.28 8.09
CA VAL A 40 1.19 -0.08 6.62
C VAL A 40 0.52 -1.25 5.92
N MET A 41 0.74 -2.47 6.42
CA MET A 41 0.15 -3.69 5.86
C MET A 41 -1.37 -3.77 6.04
N ASP A 42 -1.93 -3.16 7.08
CA ASP A 42 -3.38 -3.15 7.34
C ASP A 42 -4.18 -2.55 6.17
N MET A 43 -3.71 -1.45 5.58
CA MET A 43 -4.33 -0.85 4.39
C MET A 43 -4.25 -1.77 3.17
N SER A 44 -3.14 -2.49 3.00
CA SER A 44 -3.00 -3.46 1.90
C SER A 44 -3.96 -4.65 2.07
N PHE A 45 -4.09 -5.16 3.30
CA PHE A 45 -5.03 -6.25 3.58
C PHE A 45 -6.49 -5.80 3.53
N ALA A 46 -6.80 -4.57 3.94
CA ALA A 46 -8.13 -3.98 3.75
C ALA A 46 -8.48 -3.90 2.25
N ASN A 47 -7.54 -3.47 1.41
CA ASN A 47 -7.69 -3.48 -0.04
C ASN A 47 -7.99 -4.88 -0.59
N GLN A 48 -7.25 -5.90 -0.15
CA GLN A 48 -7.50 -7.29 -0.56
C GLN A 48 -8.87 -7.79 -0.08
N ALA A 49 -9.27 -7.48 1.15
CA ALA A 49 -10.56 -7.90 1.70
C ALA A 49 -11.73 -7.26 0.94
N LEU A 50 -11.69 -5.95 0.71
CA LEU A 50 -12.75 -5.25 -0.03
C LEU A 50 -12.73 -5.58 -1.52
N ALA A 51 -11.57 -5.90 -2.10
CA ALA A 51 -11.48 -6.46 -3.46
C ALA A 51 -12.24 -7.79 -3.56
N CYS A 52 -12.03 -8.70 -2.60
CA CYS A 52 -12.75 -9.97 -2.54
C CYS A 52 -14.26 -9.74 -2.38
N GLU A 53 -14.67 -8.83 -1.50
CA GLU A 53 -16.08 -8.46 -1.33
C GLU A 53 -16.68 -7.90 -2.64
N TYR A 54 -15.96 -7.01 -3.33
CA TYR A 54 -16.37 -6.42 -4.59
C TYR A 54 -16.57 -7.48 -5.67
N LEU A 55 -15.65 -8.45 -5.78
CA LEU A 55 -15.77 -9.57 -6.73
C LEU A 55 -17.01 -10.43 -6.44
N VAL A 56 -17.30 -10.69 -5.16
CA VAL A 56 -18.47 -11.47 -4.74
C VAL A 56 -19.77 -10.73 -5.04
N LYS A 57 -19.84 -9.43 -4.72
CA LYS A 57 -21.02 -8.58 -4.96
C LYS A 57 -21.31 -8.37 -6.45
N ASN A 58 -20.27 -8.37 -7.29
CA ASN A 58 -20.35 -8.18 -8.73
C ASN A 58 -20.17 -9.48 -9.52
N LYS A 59 -20.51 -10.62 -8.90
CA LYS A 59 -20.42 -11.91 -9.54
C LYS A 59 -21.30 -11.95 -10.80
N GLY A 60 -20.70 -12.20 -11.95
CA GLY A 60 -21.38 -12.30 -13.24
C GLY A 60 -21.65 -10.98 -13.94
N SER A 61 -21.28 -9.83 -13.34
CA SER A 61 -21.32 -8.52 -14.00
C SER A 61 -19.94 -8.03 -14.44
N LEU A 62 -18.86 -8.66 -13.97
CA LEU A 62 -17.49 -8.34 -14.37
C LEU A 62 -17.05 -9.24 -15.52
N GLU A 63 -16.60 -8.63 -16.61
CA GLU A 63 -15.96 -9.33 -17.72
C GLU A 63 -14.63 -9.97 -17.28
N PRO A 64 -14.18 -11.08 -17.89
CA PRO A 64 -12.86 -11.63 -17.62
C PRO A 64 -11.75 -10.61 -17.92
N GLY A 65 -10.93 -10.29 -16.92
CA GLY A 65 -9.84 -9.33 -17.10
C GLY A 65 -9.30 -8.75 -15.81
N LEU A 66 -8.40 -7.78 -15.97
CA LEU A 66 -7.88 -6.98 -14.87
C LEU A 66 -8.84 -5.83 -14.59
N HIS A 67 -9.31 -5.76 -13.35
CA HIS A 67 -10.17 -4.69 -12.87
C HIS A 67 -9.43 -3.90 -11.80
N SER A 68 -9.38 -2.58 -11.96
CA SER A 68 -8.96 -1.68 -10.89
C SER A 68 -10.03 -1.65 -9.79
N ILE A 69 -9.60 -1.47 -8.55
CA ILE A 69 -10.52 -1.22 -7.45
C ILE A 69 -11.24 0.11 -7.69
N PRO A 70 -12.58 0.17 -7.57
CA PRO A 70 -13.30 1.42 -7.70
C PRO A 70 -12.83 2.45 -6.68
N GLU A 71 -12.72 3.72 -7.09
CA GLU A 71 -12.26 4.82 -6.22
C GLU A 71 -13.08 4.93 -4.92
N ALA A 72 -14.38 4.66 -4.98
CA ALA A 72 -15.24 4.66 -3.79
C ALA A 72 -14.81 3.63 -2.74
N VAL A 73 -14.34 2.45 -3.16
CA VAL A 73 -13.84 1.40 -2.26
C VAL A 73 -12.50 1.82 -1.65
N ASP A 74 -11.62 2.42 -2.45
CA ASP A 74 -10.32 2.91 -1.97
C ASP A 74 -10.49 4.06 -0.95
N LYS A 75 -11.41 5.00 -1.21
CA LYS A 75 -11.80 6.05 -0.26
C LYS A 75 -12.36 5.49 1.04
N GLU A 76 -13.14 4.41 0.97
CA GLU A 76 -13.66 3.76 2.17
C GLU A 76 -12.54 3.13 3.02
N ILE A 77 -11.52 2.55 2.40
CA ILE A 77 -10.35 2.02 3.12
C ILE A 77 -9.60 3.13 3.83
N ALA A 78 -9.37 4.26 3.14
CA ALA A 78 -8.74 5.44 3.73
C ALA A 78 -9.56 5.96 4.92
N ARG A 79 -10.89 6.06 4.77
CA ARG A 79 -11.80 6.48 5.85
C ARG A 79 -11.71 5.54 7.05
N LEU A 80 -11.78 4.22 6.84
CA LEU A 80 -11.67 3.21 7.90
C LEU A 80 -10.33 3.30 8.64
N LYS A 81 -9.23 3.55 7.91
CA LYS A 81 -7.90 3.74 8.50
C LYS A 81 -7.87 4.95 9.43
N LEU A 82 -8.39 6.09 8.99
CA LEU A 82 -8.44 7.31 9.80
C LEU A 82 -9.27 7.11 11.07
N VAL A 83 -10.43 6.47 10.95
CA VAL A 83 -11.27 6.09 12.11
C VAL A 83 -10.52 5.19 13.08
N ALA A 84 -9.81 4.17 12.58
CA ALA A 84 -9.01 3.28 13.43
C ALA A 84 -7.84 3.99 14.14
N MET A 85 -7.35 5.10 13.57
CA MET A 85 -6.33 5.96 14.18
C MET A 85 -6.92 7.03 15.12
N GLY A 86 -8.25 7.11 15.25
CA GLY A 86 -8.94 8.17 16.01
C GLY A 86 -8.82 9.55 15.36
N ILE A 87 -8.62 9.61 14.04
CA ILE A 87 -8.56 10.85 13.26
C ILE A 87 -9.94 11.12 12.67
N GLU A 88 -10.49 12.30 12.97
CA GLU A 88 -11.71 12.81 12.35
C GLU A 88 -11.36 13.61 11.10
N VAL A 89 -12.20 13.47 10.07
CA VAL A 89 -12.15 14.28 8.85
C VAL A 89 -13.39 15.16 8.85
N ASP A 90 -13.19 16.45 8.65
CA ASP A 90 -14.28 17.40 8.53
C ASP A 90 -15.04 17.24 7.21
N SER A 91 -16.18 17.92 7.10
CA SER A 91 -16.96 18.00 5.88
C SER A 91 -16.96 19.43 5.38
N LEU A 92 -16.94 19.61 4.06
CA LEU A 92 -17.14 20.91 3.46
C LEU A 92 -18.48 21.49 3.92
N THR A 93 -18.52 22.78 4.25
CA THR A 93 -19.78 23.48 4.46
C THR A 93 -20.50 23.65 3.11
N PRO A 94 -21.84 23.82 3.10
CA PRO A 94 -22.57 24.06 1.86
C PRO A 94 -22.01 25.23 1.04
N GLU A 95 -21.55 26.29 1.71
CA GLU A 95 -20.93 27.45 1.07
C GLU A 95 -19.60 27.10 0.41
N GLN A 96 -18.78 26.24 1.03
CA GLN A 96 -17.50 25.78 0.48
C GLN A 96 -17.71 24.87 -0.74
N GLU A 97 -18.71 23.98 -0.69
CA GLU A 97 -19.06 23.13 -1.84
C GLU A 97 -19.53 23.96 -3.03
N ILE A 98 -20.37 24.98 -2.78
CA ILE A 98 -20.82 25.90 -3.83
C ILE A 98 -19.63 26.68 -4.40
N TYR A 99 -18.75 27.20 -3.55
CA TYR A 99 -17.60 27.98 -3.99
C TYR A 99 -16.65 27.18 -4.90
N ILE A 100 -16.37 25.91 -4.57
CA ILE A 100 -15.47 25.04 -5.37
C ILE A 100 -16.09 24.65 -6.72
N ASN A 101 -17.40 24.45 -6.78
CA ASN A 101 -18.07 23.93 -7.98
C ASN A 101 -18.72 25.03 -8.85
N SER A 102 -18.78 26.27 -8.37
CA SER A 102 -19.48 27.35 -9.06
C SER A 102 -18.56 28.35 -9.72
N TRP A 103 -18.77 28.54 -11.02
CA TRP A 103 -18.19 29.60 -11.85
C TRP A 103 -18.69 31.01 -11.47
N THR A 104 -19.72 31.13 -10.62
CA THR A 104 -20.36 32.42 -10.29
C THR A 104 -19.81 33.06 -9.01
N VAL A 105 -18.98 32.34 -8.25
CA VAL A 105 -18.53 32.76 -6.91
C VAL A 105 -17.00 32.80 -6.78
N GLY A 106 -16.26 32.36 -7.80
CA GLY A 106 -14.80 32.47 -7.94
C GLY A 106 -14.42 32.99 -9.32
N THR A 107 -13.17 33.44 -9.50
CA THR A 107 -12.63 33.97 -10.78
C THR A 107 -12.82 33.02 -11.95
#